data_AF-A0A924KFN0-F1
#
_entry.id   AF-A0A924KFN0-F1
#
_cell.length_a   1.000
_cell.length_b   1.000
_cell.length_c   1.000
_cell.angle_alpha   90.00
_cell.angle_beta   90.00
_cell.angle_gamma   90.00
#
_symmetry.space_group_name_H-M   'P 1'
#
loop_
_entity.id
_entity.type
_entity.pdbx_description
1 polymer ?
#
loop_
_entity_poly.entity_id
_entity_poly.type
_entity_poly.pdbx_seq_one_letter_code
_entity_poly.pdbx_strand_id
1 'polypeptide(L)' 'MERDFKITSAQHYEDTMIIIFEMQEQEDPLTPSQLAEVQIMMKAAEKYEDEEL' A
#
# COMPACT_ATOMS: atom_id res chain seq x y z
N MET A 1 -11.20 -3.94 12.61
CA MET A 1 -10.56 -5.18 12.14
C MET A 1 -9.24 -4.73 11.54
N GLU A 2 -8.12 -5.05 12.18
CA GLU A 2 -6.82 -4.93 11.52
C GLU A 2 -6.87 -5.90 10.35
N ARG A 3 -6.88 -5.36 9.12
CA ARG A 3 -6.67 -6.16 7.93
C ARG A 3 -5.19 -6.54 7.97
N ASP A 4 -4.88 -7.82 8.17
CA ASP A 4 -3.52 -8.36 8.01
C ASP A 4 -3.13 -8.31 6.53
N PHE A 5 -2.80 -7.11 6.04
CA PHE A 5 -2.26 -6.91 4.71
C PHE A 5 -0.74 -7.13 4.78
N LYS A 6 -0.27 -8.21 4.16
CA LYS A 6 1.14 -8.57 4.09
C LYS A 6 1.55 -8.78 2.64
N ILE A 7 2.64 -8.14 2.25
CA ILE A 7 3.29 -8.37 0.97
C ILE A 7 4.17 -9.61 1.08
N THR A 8 4.06 -10.52 0.11
CA THR A 8 4.66 -11.87 0.18
C THR A 8 5.56 -12.20 -0.99
N SER A 9 5.69 -11.30 -1.96
CA SER A 9 6.51 -11.47 -3.15
C SER A 9 6.83 -10.12 -3.78
N ALA A 10 7.87 -10.07 -4.61
CA ALA A 10 8.24 -8.87 -5.35
C ALA A 10 7.12 -8.37 -6.28
N GLN A 11 6.38 -9.29 -6.92
CA GLN A 11 5.23 -8.90 -7.73
C GLN A 11 4.13 -8.25 -6.89
N HIS A 12 3.81 -8.82 -5.72
CA HIS A 12 2.81 -8.24 -4.83
C HIS A 12 3.25 -6.86 -4.31
N TYR A 13 4.56 -6.67 -4.08
CA TYR A 13 5.12 -5.36 -3.75
C TYR A 13 4.91 -4.35 -4.89
N GLU A 14 5.28 -4.71 -6.11
CA GLU A 14 5.14 -3.85 -7.29
C GLU A 14 3.67 -3.46 -7.51
N ASP A 15 2.76 -4.44 -7.48
CA ASP A 15 1.32 -4.21 -7.61
C ASP A 15 0.80 -3.27 -6.51
N THR A 16 1.28 -3.45 -5.27
CA THR A 16 0.90 -2.59 -4.14
C THR A 16 1.38 -1.15 -4.34
N MET A 17 2.61 -0.97 -4.84
CA MET A 17 3.16 0.36 -5.11
C MET A 17 2.39 1.07 -6.23
N ILE A 18 2.05 0.36 -7.31
CA ILE A 18 1.22 0.90 -8.39
C ILE A 18 -0.12 1.39 -7.84
N ILE A 19 -0.80 0.58 -7.03
CA ILE A 19 -2.09 0.94 -6.43
C ILE A 19 -1.95 2.19 -5.53
N ILE A 20 -0.88 2.28 -4.73
CA ILE A 20 -0.62 3.46 -3.90
C ILE A 20 -0.44 4.71 -4.79
N PHE A 21 0.36 4.61 -5.85
CA PHE A 21 0.57 5.73 -6.78
C PHE A 21 -0.72 6.17 -7.46
N GLU A 22 -1.49 5.23 -8.01
CA GLU A 22 -2.76 5.53 -8.67
C GLU A 22 -3.75 6.23 -7.74
N MET A 23 -3.78 5.86 -6.45
CA MET A 23 -4.61 6.54 -5.45
C MET A 23 -4.11 7.94 -5.09
N GLN A 24 -2.79 8.16 -5.09
CA GLN A 24 -2.21 9.47 -4.79
C GLN A 24 -2.34 10.45 -5.96
N GLU A 25 -2.41 9.94 -7.20
CA GLU A 25 -2.56 10.74 -8.42
C GLU A 25 -4.01 11.08 -8.77
N GLN A 26 -4.99 10.63 -7.98
CA GLN A 26 -6.40 10.98 -8.22
C GLN A 26 -6.62 12.48 -8.08
N GLU A 27 -7.44 13.05 -8.98
CA GLU A 27 -7.79 14.47 -8.93
C GLU A 27 -8.58 14.83 -7.66
N ASP A 28 -9.42 13.90 -7.18
CA ASP A 28 -10.22 14.07 -5.98
C ASP A 28 -9.45 13.66 -4.71
N PRO A 29 -9.63 14.37 -3.59
CA PRO A 29 -9.06 13.96 -2.32
C PRO A 29 -9.55 12.58 -1.89
N LEU A 30 -8.63 11.73 -1.43
CA LEU A 30 -8.97 10.43 -0.88
C LEU A 30 -9.93 10.56 0.32
N THR A 31 -10.95 9.72 0.34
CA THR A 31 -11.82 9.56 1.50
C THR A 31 -11.01 9.06 2.70
N PRO A 32 -11.47 9.27 3.95
CA PRO A 32 -10.78 8.76 5.14
C PRO A 32 -10.54 7.24 5.10
N SER A 33 -11.47 6.48 4.51
CA SER A 33 -11.32 5.03 4.31
C SER A 33 -10.21 4.67 3.33
N GLN A 34 -10.11 5.37 2.21
CA GLN A 34 -9.04 5.15 1.23
C GLN A 34 -7.69 5.57 1.79
N LEU A 35 -7.64 6.68 2.53
CA LEU A 35 -6.42 7.11 3.21
C LEU A 35 -5.92 6.05 4.21
N ALA A 36 -6.84 5.44 4.97
CA ALA A 36 -6.48 4.34 5.86
C ALA A 36 -5.96 3.11 5.09
N GLU A 37 -6.51 2.81 3.92
CA GLU A 37 -6.07 1.72 3.05
C GLU A 37 -4.67 1.98 2.47
N VAL A 38 -4.41 3.19 1.97
CA VAL A 38 -3.07 3.64 1.54
C VAL A 38 -2.07 3.46 2.68
N GLN A 39 -2.42 3.90 3.90
CA GLN A 39 -1.51 3.78 5.05
C GLN A 39 -1.19 2.32 5.41
N ILE A 40 -2.15 1.42 5.29
CA ILE A 40 -1.93 -0.02 5.51
C ILE A 40 -0.98 -0.58 4.44
N MET A 41 -1.20 -0.23 3.17
CA MET A 41 -0.36 -0.69 2.06
C MET A 41 1.05 -0.13 2.14
N MET A 42 1.22 1.15 2.45
CA MET A 42 2.53 1.78 2.64
C MET A 42 3.33 1.10 3.75
N LYS A 43 2.70 0.79 4.90
CA LYS A 43 3.38 0.07 5.99
C LYS A 43 3.80 -1.34 5.60
N ALA A 44 2.99 -2.02 4.79
CA ALA A 44 3.34 -3.36 4.32
C ALA A 44 4.46 -3.32 3.27
N ALA A 45 4.49 -2.29 2.42
CA ALA A 45 5.56 -2.02 1.47
C ALA A 45 6.88 -1.71 2.17
N GLU A 46 6.89 -0.79 3.13
CA GLU A 46 8.05 -0.47 3.97
C GLU A 46 8.58 -1.71 4.68
N LYS A 47 7.70 -2.51 5.28
CA LYS A 47 8.10 -3.76 5.92
C LYS A 47 8.73 -4.76 4.95
N TYR A 48 8.18 -4.89 3.73
CA TYR A 48 8.74 -5.80 2.73
C TYR A 48 10.09 -5.32 2.22
N GLU A 49 10.27 -4.01 2.02
CA GLU A 49 11.59 -3.42 1.70
C GLU A 49 12.62 -3.74 2.79
N ASP A 50 12.29 -3.47 4.06
CA ASP A 50 13.20 -3.73 5.19
C ASP A 50 13.60 -5.22 5.34
N GLU A 51 12.68 -6.14 5.00
CA GLU A 51 12.89 -7.58 5.15
C GLU A 51 13.60 -8.21 3.93
N GLU A 52 13.42 -7.69 2.72
CA GLU A 52 13.73 -8.41 1.47
C GLU A 52 14.54 -7.62 0.40
N LEU A 53 14.76 -6.30 0.54
CA LEU A 53 15.49 -5.45 -0.45
C LEU A 53 16.73 -4.76 0.13
#